data_AF-A0A926H569-F1
#
_entry.id   AF-A0A926H569-F1
#
_cell.length_a   1.000
_cell.length_b   1.000
_cell.length_c   1.000
_cell.angle_alpha   90.00
_cell.angle_beta   90.00
_cell.angle_gamma   90.00
#
_symmetry.space_group_name_H-M   'P 1'
#
loop_
_entity.id
_entity.type
_entity.pdbx_description
1 polymer ?
#
loop_
_entity_poly.entity_id
_entity_poly.type
_entity_poly.pdbx_seq_one_letter_code
_entity_poly.pdbx_strand_id
1 'polypeptide(L)'
;MKHHLTFLLVILSLTSRAASILIPMDERQTNHLKAYGIAYKILRDGQDVEWLLNYRGGSFMVDYTPSAETECLVRGVSFERLTDGVAGSIRQQLTNPDLNMDVVKLQKAAKIIVYSPIKVSPSEFENTDAVLLVLKYAEIPFEVVYDEEILKGDLPRYDWLHLHHEDFTGQYGRNMQRQSAADIKA
;
A
#
# COMPACT_ATOMS: atom_id res chain seq x y z
N MET A 1 54.34 6.58 -5.71
CA MET A 1 53.27 7.12 -4.83
C MET A 1 52.03 7.58 -5.59
N LYS A 2 52.13 8.41 -6.63
CA LYS A 2 50.95 8.89 -7.39
C LYS A 2 50.09 7.77 -8.00
N HIS A 3 50.70 6.76 -8.65
CA HIS A 3 49.98 5.62 -9.24
C HIS A 3 49.27 4.71 -8.22
N HIS A 4 49.83 4.55 -7.02
CA HIS A 4 49.17 3.79 -5.95
C HIS A 4 47.97 4.55 -5.37
N LEU A 5 48.04 5.88 -5.31
CA LEU A 5 46.91 6.72 -4.90
C LEU A 5 45.78 6.68 -5.94
N THR A 6 46.10 6.67 -7.23
CA THR A 6 45.10 6.53 -8.31
C THR A 6 44.44 5.15 -8.28
N PHE A 7 45.21 4.08 -8.05
CA PHE A 7 44.68 2.72 -7.94
C PHE A 7 43.77 2.53 -6.71
N LEU A 8 44.13 3.13 -5.57
CA LEU A 8 43.30 3.15 -4.36
C LEU A 8 41.96 3.89 -4.59
N LEU A 9 41.98 4.99 -5.35
CA LEU A 9 40.77 5.76 -5.69
C LEU A 9 39.80 4.99 -6.60
N VAL A 10 40.31 4.13 -7.48
CA VAL A 10 39.51 3.28 -8.39
C VAL A 10 38.89 2.08 -7.67
N ILE A 11 39.51 1.58 -6.60
CA ILE A 11 38.94 0.50 -5.78
C ILE A 11 37.82 1.03 -4.88
N LEU A 12 37.93 2.27 -4.40
CA LEU A 12 36.93 2.88 -3.51
C LEU A 12 35.60 3.18 -4.20
N SER A 13 35.61 3.46 -5.52
CA SER A 13 34.40 3.73 -6.31
C SER A 13 33.54 2.50 -6.61
N LEU A 14 33.98 1.29 -6.26
CA LEU A 14 33.25 0.04 -6.53
C LEU A 14 32.22 -0.36 -5.45
N THR A 15 31.96 0.49 -4.45
CA THR A 15 31.10 0.15 -3.30
C THR A 15 29.81 0.99 -3.21
N SER A 16 29.26 1.42 -4.34
CA SER A 16 27.91 2.00 -4.39
C SER A 16 26.86 0.90 -4.27
N ARG A 17 26.46 0.56 -3.03
CA ARG A 17 25.26 -0.25 -2.78
C ARG A 17 24.02 0.65 -2.79
N ALA A 18 22.93 0.16 -3.37
CA ALA A 18 21.63 0.79 -3.19
C ALA A 18 21.25 0.70 -1.72
N ALA A 19 20.77 1.81 -1.17
CA ALA A 19 20.34 1.90 0.22
C ALA A 19 18.83 1.86 0.34
N SER A 20 18.12 2.36 -0.67
CA SER A 20 16.66 2.44 -0.64
C SER A 20 16.07 2.09 -2.01
N ILE A 21 14.81 1.69 -1.99
CA ILE A 21 13.96 1.56 -3.16
C ILE A 21 12.92 2.68 -3.08
N LEU A 22 12.80 3.45 -4.16
CA LEU A 22 11.72 4.39 -4.36
C LEU A 22 10.69 3.76 -5.29
N ILE A 23 9.45 3.67 -4.83
CA ILE A 23 8.30 3.25 -5.63
C ILE A 23 7.56 4.54 -6.02
N PRO A 24 7.75 5.06 -7.25
CA PRO A 24 7.08 6.27 -7.68
C PRO A 24 5.58 6.05 -7.77
N MET A 25 4.80 7.11 -7.52
CA MET A 25 3.34 7.09 -7.65
C MET A 25 2.84 8.12 -8.68
N ASP A 26 3.76 8.72 -9.43
CA ASP A 26 3.49 9.56 -10.60
C ASP A 26 3.12 8.72 -11.84
N GLU A 27 3.03 9.36 -13.00
CA GLU A 27 2.65 8.74 -14.28
C GLU A 27 3.63 7.65 -14.76
N ARG A 28 4.82 7.55 -14.17
CA ARG A 28 5.80 6.50 -14.53
C ARG A 28 5.50 5.16 -13.90
N GLN A 29 4.60 5.12 -12.92
CA GLN A 29 4.24 3.89 -12.24
C GLN A 29 3.39 2.99 -13.15
N THR A 30 3.85 1.77 -13.34
CA THR A 30 3.18 0.75 -14.16
C THR A 30 1.97 0.14 -13.47
N ASN A 31 1.93 0.14 -12.14
CA ASN A 31 0.80 -0.40 -11.40
C ASN A 31 0.63 0.24 -10.00
N HIS A 32 -0.16 1.32 -9.92
CA HIS A 32 -0.38 2.06 -8.67
C HIS A 32 -1.07 1.22 -7.59
N LEU A 33 -2.08 0.41 -7.95
CA LEU A 33 -2.81 -0.38 -6.95
C LEU A 33 -1.94 -1.47 -6.34
N LYS A 34 -1.14 -2.16 -7.16
CA LYS A 34 -0.15 -3.12 -6.64
C LYS A 34 0.95 -2.45 -5.82
N ALA A 35 1.32 -1.20 -6.11
CA ALA A 35 2.30 -0.45 -5.31
C ALA A 35 1.84 -0.26 -3.85
N TYR A 36 0.56 0.04 -3.62
CA TYR A 36 -0.02 0.04 -2.26
C TYR A 36 0.06 -1.35 -1.60
N GLY A 37 -0.19 -2.40 -2.37
CA GLY A 37 -0.04 -3.79 -1.91
C GLY A 37 1.38 -4.12 -1.45
N ILE A 38 2.39 -3.65 -2.18
CA ILE A 38 3.80 -3.81 -1.80
C ILE A 38 4.11 -3.05 -0.51
N ALA A 39 3.70 -1.78 -0.41
CA ALA A 39 3.89 -0.99 0.81
C ALA A 39 3.26 -1.69 2.02
N TYR A 40 2.02 -2.18 1.88
CA TYR A 40 1.35 -2.96 2.92
C TYR A 40 2.12 -4.23 3.30
N LYS A 41 2.59 -4.99 2.30
CA LYS A 41 3.34 -6.22 2.54
C LYS A 41 4.64 -5.95 3.31
N ILE A 42 5.37 -4.90 2.94
CA ILE A 42 6.62 -4.50 3.62
C ILE A 42 6.35 -4.17 5.10
N LEU A 43 5.29 -3.40 5.38
CA LEU A 43 4.85 -3.12 6.75
C LEU A 43 4.47 -4.38 7.53
N ARG A 44 3.78 -5.31 6.87
CA ARG A 44 3.35 -6.57 7.48
C ARG A 44 4.54 -7.48 7.79
N ASP A 45 5.59 -7.42 6.97
CA ASP A 45 6.84 -8.14 7.17
C ASP A 45 7.78 -7.43 8.19
N GLY A 46 7.29 -6.38 8.86
CA GLY A 46 7.95 -5.70 9.98
C GLY A 46 8.97 -4.63 9.57
N GLN A 47 8.95 -4.19 8.31
CA GLN A 47 9.82 -3.13 7.81
C GLN A 47 9.06 -1.81 7.73
N ASP A 48 9.75 -0.70 8.02
CA ASP A 48 9.17 0.64 7.93
C ASP A 48 9.03 1.08 6.47
N VAL A 49 8.02 1.91 6.19
CA VAL A 49 7.79 2.54 4.90
C VAL A 49 7.70 4.06 5.08
N GLU A 50 8.44 4.82 4.30
CA GLU A 50 8.31 6.27 4.24
C GLU A 50 7.33 6.63 3.12
N TRP A 51 6.19 7.23 3.48
CA TRP A 51 5.25 7.80 2.52
C TRP A 51 5.60 9.27 2.28
N LEU A 52 6.04 9.57 1.06
CA LEU A 52 6.54 10.87 0.65
C LEU A 52 5.37 11.71 0.10
N LEU A 53 4.67 12.41 0.98
CA LEU A 53 3.48 13.20 0.65
C LEU A 53 3.80 14.26 -0.40
N ASN A 54 2.98 14.30 -1.45
CA ASN A 54 3.09 15.22 -2.60
C ASN A 54 4.42 15.16 -3.37
N TYR A 55 5.32 14.23 -3.04
CA TYR A 55 6.51 13.96 -3.83
C TYR A 55 6.22 12.85 -4.84
N ARG A 56 6.29 13.20 -6.12
CA ARG A 56 6.06 12.27 -7.24
C ARG A 56 4.78 11.43 -7.05
N GLY A 57 3.67 12.12 -6.80
CA GLY A 57 2.36 11.49 -6.63
C GLY A 57 2.13 10.78 -5.28
N GLY A 58 2.94 11.04 -4.26
CA GLY A 58 2.82 10.35 -2.97
C GLY A 58 3.63 9.06 -2.94
N SER A 59 4.88 9.11 -3.39
CA SER A 59 5.75 7.93 -3.54
C SER A 59 6.02 7.21 -2.22
N PHE A 60 6.39 5.94 -2.30
CA PHE A 60 6.90 5.18 -1.16
C PHE A 60 8.40 5.01 -1.25
N MET A 61 9.10 5.20 -0.14
CA MET A 61 10.52 4.88 -0.01
C MET A 61 10.71 3.85 1.10
N VAL A 62 11.48 2.82 0.80
CA VAL A 62 11.75 1.70 1.70
C VAL A 62 13.22 1.34 1.65
N ASP A 63 13.74 0.71 2.69
CA ASP A 63 15.11 0.21 2.66
C ASP A 63 15.29 -0.86 1.58
N TYR A 64 16.47 -0.85 0.97
CA TYR A 64 16.78 -1.81 -0.07
C TYR A 64 16.90 -3.22 0.53
N THR A 65 16.03 -4.13 0.07
CA THR A 65 16.20 -5.57 0.27
C THR A 65 15.98 -6.32 -1.04
N PRO A 66 16.69 -7.44 -1.28
CA PRO A 66 16.44 -8.28 -2.45
C PRO A 66 14.99 -8.77 -2.53
N SER A 67 14.35 -8.97 -1.36
CA SER A 67 12.94 -9.38 -1.29
C SER A 67 12.00 -8.27 -1.75
N ALA A 68 12.18 -7.02 -1.32
CA ALA A 68 11.33 -5.90 -1.73
C ALA A 68 11.47 -5.63 -3.24
N GLU A 69 12.70 -5.73 -3.76
CA GLU A 69 12.97 -5.59 -5.19
C GLU A 69 12.26 -6.68 -6.01
N THR A 70 12.41 -7.93 -5.59
CA THR A 70 11.77 -9.08 -6.25
C THR A 70 10.26 -8.94 -6.23
N GLU A 71 9.67 -8.49 -5.12
CA GLU A 71 8.23 -8.26 -5.02
C GLU A 71 7.75 -7.21 -6.05
N CYS A 72 8.49 -6.11 -6.21
CA CYS A 72 8.16 -5.09 -7.22
C CYS A 72 8.19 -5.67 -8.64
N LEU A 73 9.23 -6.44 -8.97
CA LEU A 73 9.36 -7.08 -10.28
C LEU A 73 8.21 -8.07 -10.55
N VAL A 74 7.93 -8.97 -9.59
CA VAL A 74 6.90 -10.01 -9.74
C VAL A 74 5.50 -9.41 -9.89
N ARG A 75 5.21 -8.30 -9.20
CA ARG A 75 3.91 -7.62 -9.27
C ARG A 75 3.81 -6.57 -10.38
N GLY A 76 4.85 -6.38 -11.19
CA GLY A 76 4.86 -5.40 -12.28
C GLY A 76 4.79 -3.95 -11.79
N VAL A 77 5.36 -3.67 -10.62
CA VAL A 77 5.45 -2.33 -10.02
C VAL A 77 6.79 -1.70 -10.38
N SER A 78 6.76 -0.50 -10.93
CA SER A 78 7.96 0.27 -11.24
C SER A 78 8.62 0.77 -9.96
N PHE A 79 9.95 0.73 -9.93
CA PHE A 79 10.74 1.19 -8.79
C PHE A 79 12.12 1.70 -9.26
N GLU A 80 12.76 2.47 -8.40
CA GLU A 80 14.10 3.03 -8.61
C GLU A 80 14.99 2.64 -7.42
N ARG A 81 16.21 2.18 -7.70
CA ARG A 81 17.22 1.95 -6.66
C ARG A 81 17.93 3.26 -6.38
N LEU A 82 17.94 3.70 -5.12
CA LEU A 82 18.58 4.93 -4.68
C LEU A 82 19.84 4.63 -3.86
N THR A 83 20.86 5.46 -4.03
CA THR A 83 22.00 5.49 -3.09
C THR A 83 21.61 6.28 -1.83
N ASP A 84 22.36 6.10 -0.74
CA ASP A 84 22.15 6.85 0.51
C ASP A 84 22.11 8.37 0.28
N GLY A 85 23.02 8.88 -0.56
CA GLY A 85 23.11 10.31 -0.85
C GLY A 85 21.87 10.85 -1.56
N VAL A 86 21.30 10.08 -2.49
CA VAL A 86 20.07 10.48 -3.21
C VAL A 86 18.84 10.36 -2.32
N ALA A 87 18.73 9.28 -1.53
CA ALA A 87 17.63 9.16 -0.57
C ALA A 87 17.69 10.28 0.49
N GLY A 88 18.88 10.62 0.97
CA GLY A 88 19.11 11.73 1.89
C GLY A 88 18.73 13.09 1.31
N SER A 89 19.07 13.36 0.05
CA SER A 89 18.70 14.62 -0.61
C SER A 89 17.19 14.74 -0.83
N ILE A 90 16.50 13.65 -1.16
CA ILE A 90 15.04 13.61 -1.23
C ILE A 90 14.44 13.94 0.14
N ARG A 91 14.88 13.27 1.21
CA ARG A 91 14.39 13.56 2.58
C ARG A 91 14.61 15.03 2.97
N GLN A 92 15.77 15.60 2.64
CA GLN A 92 16.04 17.01 2.90
C GLN A 92 15.14 17.95 2.09
N GLN A 93 14.80 17.60 0.85
CA GLN A 93 13.86 18.37 0.04
C GLN A 93 12.46 18.39 0.67
N LEU A 94 12.03 17.26 1.24
CA LEU A 94 10.72 17.12 1.88
C LEU A 94 10.60 17.95 3.17
N THR A 95 11.70 18.28 3.85
CA THR A 95 11.66 19.12 5.05
C THR A 95 11.66 20.62 4.75
N ASN A 96 11.62 21.03 3.47
CA ASN A 96 11.57 22.44 3.11
C ASN A 96 10.17 23.03 3.42
N PRO A 97 10.05 24.00 4.35
CA PRO A 97 8.76 24.56 4.73
C PRO A 97 8.07 25.36 3.61
N ASP A 98 8.81 25.77 2.58
CA ASP A 98 8.25 26.49 1.43
C ASP A 98 7.57 25.55 0.41
N LEU A 99 7.76 24.23 0.55
CA LEU A 99 7.17 23.23 -0.32
C LEU A 99 6.03 22.50 0.40
N ASN A 100 4.93 22.25 -0.30
CA ASN A 100 3.81 21.47 0.23
C ASN A 100 4.10 19.97 0.13
N MET A 101 5.16 19.50 0.77
CA MET A 101 5.57 18.09 0.82
C MET A 101 5.94 17.71 2.25
N ASP A 102 5.86 16.42 2.58
CA ASP A 102 6.22 15.90 3.89
C ASP A 102 6.57 14.41 3.82
N VAL A 103 7.15 13.86 4.89
CA VAL A 103 7.44 12.43 5.04
C VAL A 103 6.69 11.84 6.24
N VAL A 104 5.83 10.87 5.98
CA VAL A 104 5.14 10.10 7.02
C VAL A 104 5.79 8.73 7.13
N LYS A 105 6.27 8.39 8.33
CA LYS A 105 6.81 7.06 8.63
C LYS A 105 5.69 6.11 9.04
N LEU A 106 5.52 5.04 8.29
CA LEU A 106 4.58 3.95 8.55
C LEU A 106 5.37 2.77 9.12
N GLN A 107 4.88 2.19 10.22
CA GLN A 107 5.61 1.15 10.97
C GLN A 107 4.80 -0.14 11.17
N LYS A 108 3.49 -0.09 10.95
CA LYS A 108 2.58 -1.21 11.20
C LYS A 108 1.55 -1.32 10.09
N ALA A 109 1.37 -2.52 9.56
CA ALA A 109 0.27 -2.81 8.65
C ALA A 109 -1.07 -2.80 9.41
N ALA A 110 -2.06 -2.11 8.86
CA ALA A 110 -3.41 -2.05 9.43
C ALA A 110 -4.13 -3.39 9.30
N LYS A 111 -4.85 -3.79 10.34
CA LYS A 111 -5.86 -4.85 10.27
C LYS A 111 -7.14 -4.27 9.68
N ILE A 112 -7.45 -4.66 8.45
CA ILE A 112 -8.55 -4.11 7.65
C ILE A 112 -9.75 -5.04 7.72
N ILE A 113 -10.92 -4.46 7.97
CA ILE A 113 -12.21 -5.13 7.84
C ILE A 113 -13.11 -4.44 6.85
N VAL A 114 -13.95 -5.23 6.18
CA VAL A 114 -15.03 -4.76 5.33
C VAL A 114 -16.34 -5.26 5.93
N TYR A 115 -17.24 -4.34 6.21
CA TYR A 115 -18.58 -4.70 6.65
C TYR A 115 -19.41 -5.22 5.48
N SER A 116 -20.23 -6.23 5.76
CA SER A 116 -21.32 -6.66 4.89
C SER A 116 -22.59 -6.85 5.72
N PRO A 117 -23.76 -6.35 5.25
CA PRO A 117 -25.02 -6.51 5.97
C PRO A 117 -25.62 -7.92 5.85
N ILE A 118 -25.21 -8.73 4.85
CA ILE A 118 -25.80 -10.05 4.59
C ILE A 118 -24.68 -11.07 4.47
N LYS A 119 -24.83 -12.22 5.14
CA LYS A 119 -23.99 -13.42 4.95
C LYS A 119 -24.25 -14.06 3.57
N VAL A 120 -24.06 -13.29 2.50
CA VAL A 120 -24.02 -13.81 1.13
C VAL A 120 -22.70 -14.53 0.87
N SER A 121 -22.70 -15.46 -0.08
CA SER A 121 -21.45 -16.03 -0.57
C SER A 121 -20.50 -14.90 -1.01
N PRO A 122 -19.21 -14.91 -0.61
CA PRO A 122 -18.25 -13.87 -0.98
C PRO A 122 -18.25 -13.56 -2.48
N SER A 123 -18.47 -14.57 -3.31
CA SER A 123 -18.46 -14.47 -4.78
C SER A 123 -19.48 -13.50 -5.41
N GLU A 124 -20.60 -13.20 -4.76
CA GLU A 124 -21.63 -12.28 -5.30
C GLU A 124 -21.44 -10.84 -4.78
N PHE A 125 -20.99 -10.70 -3.54
CA PHE A 125 -20.67 -9.41 -2.90
C PHE A 125 -19.46 -8.71 -3.53
N GLU A 126 -18.47 -9.51 -3.95
CA GLU A 126 -17.16 -9.04 -4.42
C GLU A 126 -17.16 -8.19 -5.69
N ASN A 127 -18.17 -8.29 -6.55
CA ASN A 127 -18.17 -7.63 -7.85
C ASN A 127 -18.81 -6.23 -7.85
N THR A 128 -19.31 -5.77 -6.69
CA THR A 128 -20.05 -4.50 -6.60
C THR A 128 -19.36 -3.43 -5.76
N ASP A 129 -18.44 -3.82 -4.88
CA ASP A 129 -17.66 -2.89 -4.06
C ASP A 129 -16.25 -2.67 -4.66
N ALA A 130 -15.97 -1.43 -5.05
CA ALA A 130 -14.68 -1.05 -5.63
C ALA A 130 -13.52 -1.20 -4.65
N VAL A 131 -13.74 -1.00 -3.35
CA VAL A 131 -12.70 -1.15 -2.32
C VAL A 131 -12.33 -2.62 -2.15
N LEU A 132 -13.30 -3.53 -2.13
CA LEU A 132 -13.04 -4.97 -2.12
C LEU A 132 -12.23 -5.41 -3.34
N LEU A 133 -12.63 -4.94 -4.52
CA LEU A 133 -11.91 -5.23 -5.77
C LEU A 133 -10.46 -4.71 -5.71
N VAL A 134 -10.26 -3.49 -5.21
CA VAL A 134 -8.92 -2.89 -5.06
C VAL A 134 -8.08 -3.63 -4.03
N LEU A 135 -8.62 -3.98 -2.86
CA LEU A 135 -7.88 -4.73 -1.83
C LEU A 135 -7.44 -6.09 -2.36
N LYS A 136 -8.33 -6.81 -3.05
CA LYS A 136 -8.00 -8.08 -3.72
C LYS A 136 -6.95 -7.91 -4.80
N TYR A 137 -7.14 -6.92 -5.67
CA TYR A 137 -6.21 -6.64 -6.75
C TYR A 137 -4.83 -6.26 -6.20
N ALA A 138 -4.75 -5.45 -5.15
CA ALA A 138 -3.52 -5.09 -4.47
C ALA A 138 -2.92 -6.24 -3.63
N GLU A 139 -3.68 -7.32 -3.41
CA GLU A 139 -3.36 -8.43 -2.50
C GLU A 139 -3.16 -7.97 -1.05
N ILE A 140 -3.98 -7.03 -0.60
CA ILE A 140 -4.04 -6.58 0.78
C ILE A 140 -5.06 -7.45 1.52
N PRO A 141 -4.66 -8.19 2.57
CA PRO A 141 -5.58 -9.02 3.34
C PRO A 141 -6.61 -8.18 4.10
N PHE A 142 -7.83 -8.66 4.13
CA PHE A 142 -8.93 -8.10 4.90
C PHE A 142 -9.85 -9.21 5.40
N GLU A 143 -10.63 -8.91 6.42
CA GLU A 143 -11.70 -9.80 6.91
C GLU A 143 -13.06 -9.17 6.62
N VAL A 144 -14.06 -10.00 6.30
CA VAL A 144 -15.45 -9.54 6.19
C VAL A 144 -16.13 -9.75 7.53
N VAL A 145 -16.76 -8.69 8.04
CA VAL A 145 -17.50 -8.73 9.31
C VAL A 145 -18.98 -8.45 9.09
N TYR A 146 -19.84 -9.06 9.89
CA TYR A 146 -21.29 -8.88 9.86
C TYR A 146 -21.78 -8.29 11.19
N ASP A 147 -23.09 -8.05 11.27
CA ASP A 147 -23.75 -7.53 12.48
C ASP A 147 -23.42 -8.33 13.74
N GLU A 148 -23.34 -9.67 13.64
CA GLU A 148 -23.06 -10.52 14.80
C GLU A 148 -21.71 -10.22 15.43
N GLU A 149 -20.64 -10.08 14.64
CA GLU A 149 -19.29 -9.76 15.13
C GLU A 149 -19.24 -8.34 15.71
N ILE A 150 -19.95 -7.39 15.07
CA ILE A 150 -20.04 -6.01 15.56
C ILE A 150 -20.76 -5.96 16.93
N LEU A 151 -21.90 -6.62 17.05
CA LEU A 151 -22.70 -6.66 18.28
C LEU A 151 -22.00 -7.41 19.42
N LYS A 152 -21.12 -8.35 19.10
CA LYS A 152 -20.22 -9.01 20.08
C LYS A 152 -19.09 -8.10 20.57
N GLY A 153 -18.86 -6.97 19.90
CA GLY A 153 -17.84 -6.00 20.26
C GLY A 153 -16.46 -6.30 19.69
N ASP A 154 -16.35 -6.99 18.54
CA ASP A 154 -15.06 -7.33 17.93
C ASP A 154 -14.35 -6.14 17.25
N LEU A 155 -15.03 -5.01 17.00
CA LEU A 155 -14.48 -3.84 16.30
C LEU A 155 -13.13 -3.31 16.82
N PRO A 156 -12.88 -3.21 18.14
CA PRO A 156 -11.60 -2.71 18.67
C PRO A 156 -10.37 -3.55 18.31
N ARG A 157 -10.56 -4.75 17.72
CA ARG A 157 -9.48 -5.64 17.29
C ARG A 157 -8.85 -5.22 15.96
N TYR A 158 -9.48 -4.30 15.24
CA TYR A 158 -9.14 -3.88 13.89
C TYR A 158 -8.72 -2.41 13.85
N ASP A 159 -7.90 -2.06 12.84
CA ASP A 159 -7.34 -0.72 12.69
C ASP A 159 -8.13 0.14 11.67
N TRP A 160 -8.84 -0.50 10.72
CA TRP A 160 -9.61 0.21 9.69
C TRP A 160 -10.87 -0.56 9.28
N LEU A 161 -11.99 0.16 9.16
CA LEU A 161 -13.30 -0.37 8.79
C LEU A 161 -13.78 0.31 7.51
N HIS A 162 -14.01 -0.49 6.47
CA HIS A 162 -14.73 -0.06 5.27
C HIS A 162 -16.21 -0.36 5.40
N LEU A 163 -17.02 0.61 5.01
CA LEU A 163 -18.47 0.51 4.94
C LEU A 163 -18.88 0.88 3.52
N HIS A 164 -19.64 0.02 2.84
CA HIS A 164 -20.11 0.34 1.49
C HIS A 164 -21.20 1.42 1.60
N HIS A 165 -21.00 2.57 0.95
CA HIS A 165 -21.87 3.73 1.14
C HIS A 165 -23.33 3.48 0.70
N GLU A 166 -23.59 2.46 -0.13
CA GLU A 166 -24.96 2.06 -0.51
C GLU A 166 -25.73 1.42 0.66
N ASP A 167 -25.03 0.89 1.68
CA ASP A 167 -25.64 0.22 2.84
C ASP A 167 -26.43 1.19 3.75
N PHE A 168 -26.19 2.51 3.66
CA PHE A 168 -26.76 3.51 4.57
C PHE A 168 -27.93 4.32 4.00
N THR A 169 -28.26 4.15 2.71
CA THR A 169 -29.24 5.06 2.08
C THR A 169 -30.69 4.71 2.42
N GLY A 170 -30.98 3.51 2.95
CA GLY A 170 -32.36 3.02 3.19
C GLY A 170 -33.21 2.94 1.92
N GLN A 171 -32.70 3.42 0.80
CA GLN A 171 -33.19 3.19 -0.54
C GLN A 171 -32.66 1.81 -0.89
N TYR A 172 -33.56 0.83 -1.01
CA TYR A 172 -33.33 -0.33 -1.87
C TYR A 172 -33.06 0.20 -3.28
N GLY A 173 -31.85 0.69 -3.51
CA GLY A 173 -31.52 1.60 -4.58
C GLY A 173 -31.57 0.86 -5.89
N ARG A 174 -32.68 0.97 -6.62
CA ARG A 174 -32.83 0.70 -8.06
C ARG A 174 -32.31 -0.64 -8.59
N ASN A 175 -31.96 -1.56 -7.71
CA ASN A 175 -31.30 -2.82 -7.94
C ASN A 175 -32.13 -3.94 -7.30
N MET A 176 -33.45 -3.96 -7.54
CA MET A 176 -34.27 -5.16 -7.27
C MET A 176 -33.77 -6.38 -8.06
N GLN A 177 -32.86 -6.20 -9.02
CA GLN A 177 -32.13 -7.26 -9.71
C GLN A 177 -30.93 -7.83 -8.91
N ARG A 178 -30.51 -7.20 -7.81
CA ARG A 178 -29.33 -7.62 -7.01
C ARG A 178 -29.66 -8.44 -5.77
N GLN A 179 -30.93 -8.62 -5.45
CA GLN A 179 -31.34 -9.52 -4.37
C GLN A 179 -31.84 -10.81 -5.00
N SER A 180 -31.03 -11.86 -4.91
CA SER A 180 -31.51 -13.20 -5.15
C SER A 180 -32.58 -13.54 -4.09
N ALA A 181 -33.47 -14.48 -4.39
CA ALA A 181 -34.42 -14.96 -3.38
C ALA A 181 -33.72 -15.62 -2.17
N ALA A 182 -32.42 -15.94 -2.27
CA ALA A 182 -31.61 -16.40 -1.16
C ALA A 182 -31.15 -15.23 -0.26
N ASP A 183 -30.81 -14.08 -0.85
CA ASP A 183 -30.36 -12.87 -0.12
C ASP A 183 -31.47 -12.25 0.73
N ILE A 184 -32.73 -12.47 0.34
CA ILE A 184 -33.92 -12.01 1.07
C ILE A 184 -34.26 -12.94 2.25
N LYS A 185 -33.79 -14.20 2.23
CA LYS A 185 -34.11 -15.22 3.23
C LYS A 185 -33.02 -15.42 4.29
N ALA A 186 -31.80 -14.96 4.04
CA ALA A 186 -30.67 -15.01 4.96
C ALA A 186 -30.71 -13.83 5.95
#